data_AF-A0A7W5EKD9-F1
#
_entry.id   AF-A0A7W5EKD9-F1
#
_cell.length_a   1.000
_cell.length_b   1.000
_cell.length_c   1.000
_cell.angle_alpha   90.00
_cell.angle_beta   90.00
_cell.angle_gamma   90.00
#
_symmetry.space_group_name_H-M   'P 1'
#
loop_
_entity.id
_entity.type
_entity.pdbx_description
1 polymer ?
#
loop_
_entity_poly.entity_id
_entity_poly.type
_entity_poly.pdbx_seq_one_letter_code
_entity_poly.pdbx_strand_id
1 'polypeptide(L)'
;MSEDTGITPSAAETAAVARVPHSGPGIASFVVALISGCGIVLCLGITSMLVADGQSDETTDAFSLLGMGMFLFLIGALVGVALGLVGLRRPGRRRTLAAVGLVFNGFILLGSAALMALGALVK
;
A
#
# COMPACT_ATOMS: atom_id res chain seq x y z
N MET A 1 53.93 4.16 -33.37
CA MET A 1 52.97 5.21 -33.78
C MET A 1 51.75 5.00 -32.90
N SER A 2 51.60 5.83 -31.88
CA SER A 2 50.60 5.68 -30.82
C SER A 2 49.29 6.30 -31.26
N GLU A 3 48.24 5.49 -31.39
CA GLU A 3 46.86 6.00 -31.42
C GLU A 3 46.28 5.80 -30.01
N ASP A 4 46.69 6.71 -29.12
CA ASP A 4 46.04 6.96 -27.84
C ASP A 4 44.73 7.70 -28.15
N THR A 5 43.69 6.96 -28.49
CA THR A 5 42.32 7.50 -28.55
C THR A 5 41.88 7.82 -27.12
N GLY A 6 42.16 9.07 -26.71
CA GLY A 6 41.89 9.65 -25.40
C GLY A 6 40.41 9.78 -25.02
N ILE A 7 39.64 8.70 -25.15
CA ILE A 7 38.29 8.59 -24.57
C ILE A 7 38.40 7.60 -23.40
N THR A 8 39.07 8.04 -22.33
CA THR A 8 38.76 7.48 -21.01
C THR A 8 37.48 8.18 -20.55
N PRO A 9 36.34 7.48 -20.38
CA PRO A 9 35.14 8.11 -19.83
C PRO A 9 35.52 8.71 -18.48
N SER A 10 35.33 10.02 -18.35
CA SER A 10 35.65 10.75 -17.12
C SER A 10 35.04 10.02 -15.94
N ALA A 11 35.74 9.95 -14.81
CA ALA A 11 35.19 9.40 -13.56
C ALA A 11 33.84 10.07 -13.20
N ALA A 12 33.62 11.30 -13.66
CA ALA A 12 32.35 12.02 -13.54
C ALA A 12 31.22 11.44 -14.42
N GLU A 13 31.52 10.93 -15.60
CA GLU A 13 30.58 10.32 -16.55
C GLU A 13 30.17 8.91 -16.06
N THR A 14 31.12 8.13 -15.54
CA THR A 14 30.85 6.85 -14.87
C THR A 14 30.05 7.04 -13.58
N ALA A 15 30.30 8.13 -12.83
CA ALA A 15 29.53 8.48 -11.64
C ALA A 15 28.09 8.95 -11.96
N ALA A 16 27.87 9.56 -13.12
CA ALA A 16 26.54 9.98 -13.59
C ALA A 16 25.65 8.78 -13.96
N VAL A 17 26.23 7.67 -14.44
CA VAL A 17 25.50 6.43 -14.74
C VAL A 17 25.14 5.64 -13.46
N ALA A 18 25.91 5.78 -12.37
CA ALA A 18 25.82 4.95 -11.17
C ALA A 18 24.74 5.33 -10.15
N ARG A 19 24.11 6.51 -10.24
CA ARG A 19 23.04 6.92 -9.31
C ARG A 19 21.71 7.02 -10.01
N VAL A 20 21.13 5.86 -10.33
CA VAL A 20 19.69 5.77 -10.59
C VAL A 20 18.99 5.88 -9.22
N PRO A 21 18.35 7.01 -8.87
CA PRO A 21 17.64 7.12 -7.60
C PRO A 21 16.48 6.12 -7.61
N HIS A 22 16.50 5.20 -6.65
CA HIS A 22 15.48 4.18 -6.53
C HIS A 22 14.16 4.83 -6.10
N SER A 23 13.06 4.43 -6.74
CA SER A 23 11.71 4.96 -6.53
C SER A 23 11.11 4.55 -5.17
N GLY A 24 11.74 4.96 -4.07
CA GLY A 24 11.36 4.64 -2.68
C GLY A 24 9.89 4.91 -2.32
N PRO A 25 9.28 6.07 -2.67
CA PRO A 25 7.89 6.35 -2.26
C PRO A 25 6.85 5.46 -2.96
N GLY A 26 7.12 5.02 -4.20
CA GLY A 26 6.21 4.12 -4.92
C GLY A 26 6.20 2.71 -4.32
N ILE A 27 7.37 2.20 -3.91
CA ILE A 27 7.49 0.90 -3.23
C ILE A 27 6.84 0.97 -1.84
N ALA A 28 7.05 2.06 -1.10
CA ALA A 28 6.43 2.26 0.21
C ALA A 28 4.89 2.21 0.13
N SER A 29 4.28 2.90 -0.84
CA SER A 29 2.82 2.83 -1.06
C SER A 29 2.33 1.41 -1.32
N PHE A 30 3.06 0.65 -2.14
CA PHE A 30 2.71 -0.74 -2.46
C PHE A 30 2.81 -1.66 -1.24
N VAL A 31 3.88 -1.56 -0.46
CA VAL A 31 4.06 -2.36 0.77
C VAL A 31 2.98 -2.03 1.80
N VAL A 32 2.65 -0.75 1.97
CA VAL A 32 1.55 -0.32 2.85
C VAL A 32 0.22 -0.90 2.36
N ALA A 33 -0.04 -0.92 1.05
CA ALA A 33 -1.24 -1.53 0.49
C ALA A 33 -1.34 -3.03 0.83
N LEU A 34 -0.24 -3.78 0.72
CA LEU A 34 -0.21 -5.20 1.06
C LEU A 34 -0.46 -5.45 2.54
N ILE A 35 0.19 -4.69 3.43
CA ILE A 35 0.02 -4.83 4.88
C ILE A 35 -1.40 -4.48 5.29
N SER A 36 -1.93 -3.33 4.84
CA SER A 36 -3.28 -2.90 5.15
C SER A 36 -4.34 -3.83 4.56
N GLY A 37 -4.18 -4.25 3.30
CA GLY A 37 -5.11 -5.16 2.65
C GLY A 37 -5.15 -6.53 3.33
N CYS A 38 -3.97 -7.09 3.64
CA CYS A 38 -3.88 -8.36 4.36
C CYS A 38 -4.50 -8.27 5.76
N GLY A 39 -4.19 -7.19 6.50
CA GLY A 39 -4.77 -6.94 7.82
C GLY A 39 -6.29 -6.86 7.81
N ILE A 40 -6.88 -6.14 6.84
CA ILE A 40 -8.33 -6.03 6.69
C ILE A 40 -8.97 -7.38 6.35
N VAL A 41 -8.39 -8.14 5.40
CA VAL A 41 -8.91 -9.47 5.05
C VAL A 41 -8.85 -10.42 6.23
N LEU A 42 -7.78 -10.39 7.03
CA LEU A 42 -7.66 -11.20 8.24
C LEU A 42 -8.69 -10.81 9.30
N CYS A 43 -8.87 -9.50 9.57
CA CYS A 43 -9.89 -9.03 10.50
C CYS A 43 -11.28 -9.49 10.06
N LEU A 44 -11.65 -9.28 8.78
CA LEU A 44 -12.94 -9.71 8.24
C LEU A 44 -13.11 -11.23 8.32
N GLY A 45 -12.06 -12.00 8.04
CA GLY A 45 -12.08 -13.46 8.12
C GLY A 45 -12.35 -13.96 9.54
N ILE A 46 -11.64 -13.41 10.54
CA ILE A 46 -11.84 -13.76 11.94
C ILE A 46 -13.25 -13.37 12.40
N THR A 47 -13.69 -12.15 12.09
CA THR A 47 -15.05 -11.69 12.39
C THR A 47 -16.09 -12.60 11.75
N SER A 48 -15.91 -12.99 10.49
CA SER A 48 -16.84 -13.89 9.78
C SER A 48 -16.92 -15.27 10.43
N MET A 49 -15.79 -15.82 10.88
CA MET A 49 -15.76 -17.10 11.59
C MET A 49 -16.47 -17.01 12.95
N LEU A 50 -16.22 -15.97 13.73
CA LEU A 50 -16.89 -15.77 15.02
C LEU A 50 -18.41 -15.63 14.86
N VAL A 51 -18.87 -14.92 13.83
CA VAL A 51 -20.30 -14.81 13.51
C VAL A 51 -20.86 -16.16 13.06
N ALA A 52 -20.16 -16.91 12.21
CA ALA A 52 -20.62 -18.21 11.72
C ALA A 52 -20.76 -19.24 12.85
N ASP A 53 -19.91 -19.14 13.88
CA ASP A 53 -19.93 -20.01 15.07
C ASP A 53 -20.99 -19.57 16.11
N GLY A 54 -21.75 -18.50 15.83
CA GLY A 54 -22.81 -17.98 16.71
C GLY A 54 -22.28 -17.21 17.93
N GLN A 55 -20.99 -16.94 18.01
CA GLN A 55 -20.35 -16.26 19.14
C GLN A 55 -20.44 -14.72 19.05
N SER A 56 -21.36 -14.18 18.24
CA SER A 56 -21.46 -12.74 17.97
C SER A 56 -21.80 -11.90 19.20
N ASP A 57 -22.57 -12.45 20.14
CA ASP A 57 -23.03 -11.72 21.32
C ASP A 57 -22.08 -11.88 22.53
N GLU A 58 -21.50 -13.08 22.72
CA GLU A 58 -20.59 -13.35 23.84
C GLU A 58 -19.21 -12.71 23.68
N THR A 59 -18.77 -12.44 22.44
CA THR A 59 -17.41 -11.94 22.16
C THR A 59 -17.35 -10.46 21.84
N THR A 60 -18.23 -9.65 22.45
CA THR A 60 -18.33 -8.19 22.23
C THR A 60 -16.97 -7.47 22.32
N ASP A 61 -16.09 -7.87 23.24
CA ASP A 61 -14.74 -7.32 23.38
C ASP A 61 -13.82 -7.66 22.19
N ALA A 62 -13.92 -8.89 21.67
CA ALA A 62 -13.14 -9.33 20.52
C ALA A 62 -13.58 -8.61 19.23
N PHE A 63 -14.89 -8.42 19.04
CA PHE A 63 -15.44 -7.62 17.94
C PHE A 63 -14.99 -6.17 18.02
N SER A 64 -14.96 -5.58 19.23
CA SER A 64 -14.47 -4.22 19.44
C SER A 64 -12.99 -4.07 19.09
N LEU A 65 -12.16 -5.05 19.48
CA LEU A 65 -10.73 -5.06 19.17
C LEU A 65 -10.48 -5.26 17.66
N LEU A 66 -11.21 -6.17 17.01
CA LEU A 66 -11.14 -6.39 15.56
C LEU A 66 -11.57 -5.15 14.78
N GLY A 67 -12.63 -4.46 15.21
CA GLY A 67 -13.07 -3.20 14.65
C GLY A 67 -12.02 -2.10 14.77
N MET A 68 -11.38 -1.96 15.94
CA MET A 68 -10.26 -1.04 16.14
C MET A 68 -9.07 -1.38 15.22
N GLY A 69 -8.75 -2.67 15.10
CA GLY A 69 -7.72 -3.17 14.19
C GLY A 69 -8.00 -2.81 12.73
N MET A 70 -9.24 -2.99 12.27
CA MET A 70 -9.67 -2.56 10.94
C MET A 70 -9.45 -1.05 10.73
N PHE A 71 -9.82 -0.21 11.71
CA PHE A 71 -9.61 1.24 11.61
C PHE A 71 -8.12 1.60 11.48
N LEU A 72 -7.23 0.94 12.22
CA LEU A 72 -5.79 1.14 12.11
C LEU A 72 -5.27 0.80 10.70
N PHE A 73 -5.68 -0.33 10.13
CA PHE A 73 -5.29 -0.70 8.78
C PHE A 73 -5.88 0.24 7.72
N LEU A 74 -7.07 0.79 7.96
CA LEU A 74 -7.72 1.79 7.10
C LEU A 74 -6.95 3.12 7.08
N ILE A 75 -6.47 3.57 8.25
CA ILE A 75 -5.56 4.73 8.35
C ILE A 75 -4.25 4.43 7.61
N GLY A 76 -3.70 3.22 7.78
CA GLY A 76 -2.55 2.76 7.00
C GLY A 76 -2.80 2.86 5.49
N ALA A 77 -3.97 2.42 5.01
CA ALA A 77 -4.32 2.51 3.60
C ALA A 77 -4.40 3.96 3.11
N LEU A 78 -4.91 4.88 3.94
CA LEU A 78 -4.93 6.31 3.65
C LEU A 78 -3.52 6.90 3.52
N VAL A 79 -2.58 6.49 4.38
CA VAL A 79 -1.15 6.84 4.25
C VAL A 79 -0.58 6.25 2.95
N GLY A 80 -0.96 5.01 2.61
CA GLY A 80 -0.60 4.35 1.37
C GLY A 80 -1.07 5.12 0.12
N VAL A 81 -2.28 5.68 0.13
CA VAL A 81 -2.80 6.58 -0.91
C VAL A 81 -1.95 7.84 -1.01
N ALA A 82 -1.65 8.50 0.11
CA ALA A 82 -0.85 9.72 0.12
C ALA A 82 0.56 9.48 -0.46
N LEU A 83 1.22 8.39 -0.03
CA LEU A 83 2.53 7.96 -0.54
C LEU A 83 2.47 7.61 -2.04
N GLY A 84 1.40 6.95 -2.49
CA GLY A 84 1.18 6.61 -3.89
C GLY A 84 1.02 7.85 -4.76
N LEU A 85 0.28 8.85 -4.28
CA LEU A 85 0.08 10.12 -4.97
C LEU A 85 1.38 10.94 -5.07
N VAL A 86 2.18 10.96 -3.99
CA VAL A 86 3.52 11.58 -3.98
C VAL A 86 4.46 10.83 -4.93
N GLY A 87 4.40 9.51 -4.97
CA GLY A 87 5.17 8.67 -5.89
C GLY A 87 4.79 8.88 -7.35
N LEU A 88 3.52 9.17 -7.65
CA LEU A 88 3.02 9.42 -9.00
C LEU A 88 3.45 10.80 -9.55
N ARG A 89 3.55 11.81 -8.67
CA ARG A 89 3.96 13.17 -9.05
C ARG A 89 5.46 13.31 -9.36
N ARG A 90 6.33 12.36 -8.99
CA ARG A 90 7.75 12.43 -9.36
C ARG A 90 7.97 12.02 -10.83
N PRO A 91 8.53 12.89 -11.69
CA PRO A 91 8.95 12.53 -13.04
C PRO A 91 10.28 11.76 -12.99
N GLY A 92 10.33 10.59 -13.64
CA GLY A 92 11.55 9.79 -13.75
C GLY A 92 11.41 8.34 -13.32
N ARG A 93 10.92 7.50 -14.25
CA ARG A 93 11.02 6.03 -14.34
C ARG A 93 10.37 5.17 -13.23
N ARG A 94 9.57 4.19 -13.69
CA ARG A 94 8.77 3.16 -12.95
C ARG A 94 7.67 3.70 -12.03
N ARG A 95 6.72 4.46 -12.62
CA ARG A 95 5.47 4.89 -11.96
C ARG A 95 4.48 3.75 -11.68
N THR A 96 4.70 2.58 -12.27
CA THR A 96 3.79 1.43 -12.19
C THR A 96 3.55 0.98 -10.76
N LEU A 97 4.60 0.93 -9.91
CA LEU A 97 4.45 0.53 -8.50
C LEU A 97 3.67 1.55 -7.67
N ALA A 98 3.92 2.85 -7.88
CA ALA A 98 3.17 3.91 -7.22
C ALA A 98 1.70 3.91 -7.66
N ALA A 99 1.42 3.70 -8.94
CA ALA A 99 0.06 3.60 -9.47
C ALA A 99 -0.66 2.35 -8.96
N VAL A 100 -0.02 1.18 -8.95
CA VAL A 100 -0.59 -0.06 -8.42
C VAL A 100 -0.87 0.06 -6.93
N GLY A 101 0.07 0.58 -6.14
CA GLY A 101 -0.13 0.83 -4.71
C GLY A 101 -1.27 1.81 -4.43
N LEU A 102 -1.38 2.88 -5.23
CA LEU A 102 -2.48 3.84 -5.13
C LEU A 102 -3.84 3.20 -5.46
N VAL A 103 -3.92 2.42 -6.55
CA VAL A 103 -5.15 1.72 -6.95
C VAL A 103 -5.56 0.70 -5.90
N PHE A 104 -4.62 -0.09 -5.37
CA PHE A 104 -4.91 -1.07 -4.32
C PHE A 104 -5.39 -0.39 -3.04
N ASN A 105 -4.70 0.63 -2.54
CA ASN A 105 -5.14 1.35 -1.35
C ASN A 105 -6.50 2.02 -1.56
N GLY A 106 -6.72 2.62 -2.73
CA GLY A 106 -8.02 3.19 -3.09
C GLY A 106 -9.13 2.14 -3.13
N PHE A 107 -8.85 0.97 -3.68
CA PHE A 107 -9.79 -0.15 -3.71
C PHE A 107 -10.09 -0.69 -2.30
N ILE A 108 -9.08 -0.80 -1.44
CA ILE A 108 -9.25 -1.21 -0.03
C ILE A 108 -10.16 -0.22 0.70
N LEU A 109 -9.89 1.08 0.57
CA LEU A 109 -10.71 2.11 1.20
C LEU A 109 -12.14 2.10 0.67
N LEU A 110 -12.31 2.05 -0.65
CA LEU A 110 -13.62 2.08 -1.29
C LEU A 110 -14.42 0.81 -0.99
N GLY A 111 -13.79 -0.36 -1.04
CA GLY A 111 -14.41 -1.65 -0.72
C GLY A 111 -14.81 -1.74 0.75
N SER A 112 -13.94 -1.29 1.67
CA SER A 112 -14.27 -1.24 3.10
C SER A 112 -15.43 -0.27 3.38
N ALA A 113 -15.41 0.91 2.76
CA ALA A 113 -16.49 1.89 2.90
C ALA A 113 -17.81 1.35 2.31
N ALA A 114 -17.76 0.67 1.16
CA ALA A 114 -18.93 0.06 0.53
C ALA A 114 -19.51 -1.07 1.40
N LEU A 115 -18.68 -1.93 1.97
CA LEU A 115 -19.11 -2.96 2.91
C LEU A 115 -19.76 -2.35 4.16
N MET A 116 -19.16 -1.30 4.71
CA MET A 116 -19.70 -0.60 5.87
C MET A 116 -21.06 0.06 5.55
N ALA A 117 -21.19 0.68 4.37
CA ALA A 117 -22.44 1.26 3.90
C ALA A 117 -23.52 0.19 3.66
N LEU A 118 -23.17 -0.94 3.05
CA LEU A 118 -24.08 -2.07 2.87
C LEU A 118 -24.54 -2.61 4.22
N GLY A 119 -23.64 -2.81 5.18
CA GLY A 119 -24.00 -3.23 6.54
C GLY A 119 -24.92 -2.22 7.25
N ALA A 120 -24.73 -0.93 7.01
CA ALA A 120 -25.60 0.12 7.55
C ALA A 120 -26.99 0.15 6.90
N LEU A 121 -27.09 -0.19 5.60
CA LEU A 121 -28.34 -0.20 4.83
C LEU A 121 -29.14 -1.50 4.95
N VAL A 122 -28.47 -2.63 5.19
CA VAL A 122 -29.08 -3.96 5.37
C VAL A 122 -29.65 -4.12 6.80
N LYS A 123 -29.53 -3.07 7.62
CA LYS A 123 -30.09 -3.01 8.97
C LYS A 123 -31.62 -2.99 8.96
#